data_AF-A0AAP5V2I1-F1
#
_entry.id   AF-A0AAP5V2I1-F1
#
_cell.length_a   1.000
_cell.length_b   1.000
_cell.length_c   1.000
_cell.angle_alpha   90.00
_cell.angle_beta   90.00
_cell.angle_gamma   90.00
#
_symmetry.space_group_name_H-M   'P 1'
#
loop_
_entity.id
_entity.type
_entity.pdbx_description
1 polymer ?
#
loop_
_entity_poly.entity_id
_entity_poly.type
_entity_poly.pdbx_seq_one_letter_code
_entity_poly.pdbx_strand_id
1 'polypeptide(L)'
;MKKELKILKVSVEALHTYKNDVKRNYDIDEDQARRKLTRNVMLVKEFKPRGIKRGLFSKTYSYGNLKITIRHGTVIRIENVKGDPEPWDFPKKRYIELNKLLGIKDCKFSSKPHYRHFKSKNKI
;
A
#
# COMPACT_ATOMS: atom_id res chain seq x y z
N MET A 1 -12.11 13.14 22.13
CA MET A 1 -12.70 12.69 20.85
C MET A 1 -11.70 11.81 20.10
N LYS A 2 -12.01 10.53 19.86
CA LYS A 2 -11.20 9.69 18.96
C LYS A 2 -11.40 10.23 17.55
N LYS A 3 -10.35 10.79 16.93
CA LYS A 3 -10.39 11.23 15.54
C LYS A 3 -10.57 9.97 14.68
N GLU A 4 -11.72 9.84 14.03
CA GLU A 4 -11.97 8.73 13.13
C GLU A 4 -10.93 8.73 12.00
N LEU A 5 -10.36 7.56 11.71
CA LEU A 5 -9.29 7.41 10.73
C LEU A 5 -9.88 7.55 9.33
N LYS A 6 -9.73 8.74 8.73
CA LYS A 6 -10.31 9.04 7.42
C LYS A 6 -9.63 8.24 6.31
N ILE A 7 -10.34 7.26 5.77
CA ILE A 7 -9.93 6.48 4.60
C ILE A 7 -9.97 7.35 3.35
N LEU A 8 -8.88 7.35 2.58
CA LEU A 8 -8.79 8.09 1.33
C LEU A 8 -9.80 7.56 0.30
N LYS A 9 -10.36 8.47 -0.50
CA LYS A 9 -11.02 8.09 -1.75
C LYS A 9 -9.96 7.79 -2.81
N VAL A 10 -10.30 7.07 -3.87
CA VAL A 10 -9.39 6.79 -4.99
C VAL A 10 -10.16 7.03 -6.29
N SER A 11 -9.58 7.74 -7.25
CA SER A 11 -10.19 7.92 -8.57
C SER A 11 -10.20 6.59 -9.33
N VAL A 12 -11.11 6.44 -10.29
CA VAL A 12 -11.21 5.24 -11.13
C VAL A 12 -9.88 4.94 -11.83
N GLU A 13 -9.25 5.97 -12.40
CA GLU A 13 -7.94 5.84 -13.06
C GLU A 13 -6.85 5.38 -12.10
N ALA A 14 -6.73 6.02 -10.93
CA ALA A 14 -5.73 5.65 -9.93
C ALA A 14 -5.97 4.24 -9.38
N LEU A 15 -7.23 3.83 -9.22
CA LEU A 15 -7.60 2.48 -8.80
C LEU A 15 -7.17 1.46 -9.85
N HIS A 16 -7.46 1.73 -11.13
CA HIS A 16 -7.08 0.88 -12.24
C HIS A 16 -5.56 0.68 -12.30
N THR A 17 -4.78 1.77 -12.28
CA THR A 17 -3.31 1.70 -12.23
C THR A 17 -2.82 0.95 -10.99
N TYR A 18 -3.42 1.19 -9.82
CA TYR A 18 -3.00 0.52 -8.60
C TYR A 18 -3.23 -0.99 -8.63
N LYS A 19 -4.31 -1.45 -9.25
CA LYS A 19 -4.62 -2.88 -9.37
C LYS A 19 -3.72 -3.58 -10.39
N ASN A 20 -3.44 -2.93 -11.51
CA ASN A 20 -2.76 -3.55 -12.64
C ASN A 20 -1.23 -3.41 -12.60
N ASP A 21 -0.71 -2.27 -12.13
CA ASP A 21 0.72 -1.97 -12.23
C ASP A 21 1.48 -2.28 -10.94
N VAL A 22 0.76 -2.45 -9.83
CA VAL A 22 1.34 -2.79 -8.53
C VAL A 22 1.13 -4.27 -8.25
N LYS A 23 2.24 -5.00 -8.12
CA LYS A 23 2.28 -6.45 -7.92
C LYS A 23 1.35 -6.90 -6.78
N ARG A 24 0.57 -7.97 -7.05
CA ARG A 24 -0.36 -8.64 -6.11
C ARG A 24 -1.59 -7.79 -5.71
N ASN A 25 -2.01 -6.84 -6.54
CA ASN A 25 -3.25 -6.06 -6.31
C ASN A 25 -4.36 -6.30 -7.34
N TYR A 26 -4.18 -7.14 -8.35
CA TYR A 26 -5.16 -7.31 -9.43
C TYR A 26 -6.57 -7.75 -8.95
N ASP A 27 -6.63 -8.65 -7.96
CA ASP A 27 -7.90 -9.19 -7.44
C ASP A 27 -8.49 -8.43 -6.25
N ILE A 28 -7.88 -7.33 -5.79
CA ILE A 28 -8.40 -6.64 -4.60
C ILE A 28 -9.64 -5.81 -4.93
N ASP A 29 -10.57 -5.77 -3.97
CA ASP A 29 -11.71 -4.86 -3.99
C ASP A 29 -11.27 -3.39 -3.77
N GLU A 30 -12.13 -2.44 -4.16
CA GLU A 30 -11.82 -1.01 -4.04
C GLU A 30 -11.57 -0.59 -2.58
N ASP A 31 -12.34 -1.10 -1.63
CA ASP A 31 -12.20 -0.76 -0.21
C ASP A 31 -10.82 -1.18 0.33
N GLN A 32 -10.35 -2.38 -0.03
CA GLN A 32 -9.02 -2.87 0.27
C GLN A 32 -7.94 -1.98 -0.36
N ALA A 33 -8.12 -1.56 -1.62
CA ALA A 33 -7.19 -0.65 -2.28
C ALA A 33 -7.10 0.69 -1.55
N ARG A 34 -8.25 1.28 -1.18
CA ARG A 34 -8.34 2.53 -0.43
C ARG A 34 -7.63 2.44 0.93
N ARG A 35 -7.84 1.35 1.68
CA ARG A 35 -7.18 1.09 2.97
C ARG A 35 -5.67 0.93 2.80
N LYS A 36 -5.22 0.13 1.82
CA LYS A 36 -3.78 -0.06 1.53
C LYS A 36 -3.09 1.25 1.13
N LEU A 37 -3.72 2.06 0.29
CA LEU A 37 -3.18 3.37 -0.11
C LEU A 37 -3.16 4.35 1.07
N THR A 38 -4.21 4.35 1.90
CA THR A 38 -4.26 5.14 3.13
C THR A 38 -3.10 4.78 4.06
N ARG A 39 -2.87 3.49 4.30
CA ARG A 39 -1.71 3.00 5.08
C ARG A 39 -0.40 3.51 4.51
N ASN A 40 -0.18 3.35 3.20
CA ASN A 40 1.08 3.75 2.57
C ASN A 40 1.36 5.24 2.78
N VAL A 41 0.35 6.07 2.62
CA VAL A 41 0.44 7.53 2.85
C VAL A 41 0.73 7.85 4.30
N MET A 42 0.11 7.15 5.26
CA MET A 42 0.39 7.31 6.69
C MET A 42 1.84 6.96 7.02
N LEU A 43 2.36 5.85 6.48
CA LEU A 43 3.74 5.44 6.70
C LEU A 43 4.74 6.47 6.17
N VAL A 44 4.49 7.06 5.00
CA VAL A 44 5.34 8.15 4.47
C VAL A 44 5.27 9.38 5.38
N LYS A 45 4.09 9.77 5.86
CA LYS A 45 3.94 10.91 6.77
C LYS A 45 4.72 10.72 8.08
N GLU A 46 4.67 9.51 8.63
CA GLU A 46 5.26 9.21 9.93
C GLU A 46 6.78 8.94 9.83
N PHE A 47 7.26 8.24 8.80
CA PHE A 47 8.64 7.72 8.74
C PHE A 47 9.48 8.24 7.57
N LYS A 48 8.87 8.89 6.56
CA LYS A 48 9.61 9.43 5.40
C LYS A 48 9.05 10.78 4.95
N PRO A 49 9.03 11.82 5.82
CA PRO A 49 8.46 13.13 5.48
C PRO A 49 9.18 13.81 4.31
N ARG A 50 10.48 13.53 4.12
CA ARG A 50 11.26 13.99 2.94
C ARG A 50 10.72 13.43 1.61
N GLY A 51 10.00 12.31 1.66
CA GLY A 51 9.31 11.71 0.51
C GLY A 51 7.99 12.40 0.13
N ILE A 52 7.65 13.53 0.77
CA ILE A 52 6.44 14.29 0.48
C ILE A 52 6.78 15.50 -0.39
N LYS A 53 6.29 15.50 -1.63
CA LYS A 53 6.40 16.65 -2.55
C LYS A 53 5.07 17.39 -2.61
N ARG A 54 5.11 18.72 -2.45
CA ARG A 54 3.92 19.59 -2.56
C ARG A 54 3.83 20.13 -3.99
N GLY A 55 2.68 19.95 -4.61
CA GLY A 55 2.31 20.63 -5.86
C GLY A 55 1.29 21.73 -5.59
N LEU A 56 0.92 22.46 -6.65
CA LEU A 56 -0.18 23.42 -6.61
C LEU A 56 -1.50 22.63 -6.44
N PHE A 57 -2.04 22.62 -5.22
CA PHE A 57 -3.25 21.88 -4.79
C PHE A 57 -3.13 20.36 -4.58
N SER A 58 -1.94 19.77 -4.68
CA SER A 58 -1.75 18.34 -4.49
C SER A 58 -0.53 18.00 -3.64
N LYS A 59 -0.48 16.78 -3.13
CA LYS A 59 0.69 16.23 -2.42
C LYS A 59 1.00 14.85 -2.97
N THR A 60 2.25 14.62 -3.33
CA THR A 60 2.75 13.32 -3.76
C THR A 60 3.56 12.69 -2.64
N TYR A 61 3.23 11.45 -2.29
CA TYR A 61 3.88 10.66 -1.24
C TYR A 61 4.68 9.53 -1.89
N SER A 62 6.00 9.50 -1.67
CA SER A 62 6.90 8.46 -2.16
C SER A 62 7.02 7.31 -1.16
N TYR A 63 6.33 6.20 -1.45
CA TYR A 63 6.36 4.95 -0.68
C TYR A 63 7.20 3.91 -1.43
N GLY A 64 8.50 3.83 -1.15
CA GLY A 64 9.43 3.08 -2.00
C GLY A 64 9.29 3.52 -3.46
N ASN A 65 9.03 2.58 -4.37
CA ASN A 65 8.81 2.85 -5.79
C ASN A 65 7.40 3.37 -6.13
N LEU A 66 6.48 3.38 -5.18
CA LEU A 66 5.11 3.82 -5.40
C LEU A 66 4.96 5.30 -5.08
N LYS A 67 4.66 6.13 -6.08
CA LYS A 67 4.24 7.52 -5.87
C LYS A 67 2.73 7.60 -5.80
N ILE A 68 2.21 8.27 -4.78
CA ILE A 68 0.78 8.41 -4.51
C ILE A 68 0.45 9.90 -4.47
N THR A 69 -0.28 10.41 -5.46
CA THR A 69 -0.68 11.82 -5.50
C THR A 69 -2.10 11.99 -5.00
N ILE A 70 -2.27 12.89 -4.02
CA ILE A 70 -3.53 13.19 -3.36
C ILE A 70 -3.95 14.64 -3.63
N ARG A 71 -5.23 14.82 -3.94
CA ARG A 71 -5.93 16.11 -3.95
C ARG A 71 -7.23 15.98 -3.17
N HIS A 72 -7.46 16.89 -2.23
CA HIS A 72 -8.68 16.95 -1.39
C HIS A 72 -9.11 15.59 -0.76
N GLY A 73 -8.14 14.80 -0.26
CA GLY A 73 -8.42 13.49 0.37
C GLY A 73 -8.73 12.35 -0.61
N THR A 74 -8.53 12.58 -1.90
CA THR A 74 -8.68 11.58 -2.96
C THR A 74 -7.33 11.30 -3.59
N VAL A 75 -6.97 10.03 -3.72
CA VAL A 75 -5.84 9.58 -4.55
C VAL A 75 -6.24 9.76 -6.00
N ILE A 76 -5.57 10.67 -6.70
CA ILE A 76 -5.87 11.03 -8.08
C ILE A 76 -4.90 10.42 -9.08
N ARG A 77 -3.70 10.03 -8.63
CA ARG A 77 -2.67 9.44 -9.49
C ARG A 77 -1.79 8.47 -8.72
N ILE A 78 -1.44 7.38 -9.39
CA ILE A 78 -0.49 6.37 -8.92
C ILE A 78 0.59 6.21 -9.99
N GLU A 79 1.84 6.18 -9.57
CA GLU A 79 2.97 5.85 -10.46
C GLU A 79 3.82 4.77 -9.79
N ASN A 80 4.08 3.67 -10.48
CA ASN A 80 5.01 2.63 -10.05
C ASN A 80 6.35 2.83 -10.75
N VAL A 81 7.28 3.52 -10.08
CA VAL A 81 8.61 3.83 -10.60
C VAL A 81 9.42 2.55 -10.78
N LYS A 82 10.03 2.37 -11.95
CA LYS A 82 10.93 1.24 -12.23
C LYS A 82 12.35 1.62 -11.81
N GLY A 83 13.14 0.60 -11.45
CA GLY A 83 14.51 0.76 -10.97
C GLY A 83 14.65 0.51 -9.48
N ASP A 84 15.86 0.77 -8.99
CA ASP A 84 16.22 0.52 -7.60
C ASP A 84 15.43 1.41 -6.65
N PRO A 85 14.85 0.83 -5.59
CA PRO A 85 14.15 1.62 -4.61
C PRO A 85 15.13 2.54 -3.88
N GLU A 86 14.72 3.79 -3.72
CA GLU A 86 15.42 4.70 -2.83
C GLU A 86 15.55 4.04 -1.45
N PRO A 87 16.75 4.06 -0.83
CA PRO A 87 16.96 3.51 0.49
C PRO A 87 15.88 3.98 1.46
N TRP A 88 15.22 3.01 2.10
CA TRP A 88 14.13 3.29 3.02
C TRP A 88 14.12 2.26 4.13
N ASP A 89 14.37 2.74 5.35
CA ASP A 89 14.18 1.98 6.58
C ASP A 89 12.69 1.71 6.79
N PHE A 90 12.25 0.58 6.25
CA PHE A 90 10.85 0.22 6.23
C PHE A 90 10.32 -0.07 7.65
N PRO A 91 9.34 0.70 8.16
CA PRO A 91 8.84 0.55 9.53
C PRO A 91 7.87 -0.65 9.66
N LYS A 92 8.42 -1.87 9.67
CA LYS A 92 7.65 -3.13 9.66
C LYS A 92 6.62 -3.23 10.78
N LYS A 93 6.98 -2.86 12.02
CA LYS A 93 6.08 -2.92 13.19
C LYS A 93 4.84 -2.04 12.94
N ARG A 94 5.06 -0.79 12.55
CA ARG A 94 3.99 0.17 12.27
C ARG A 94 3.11 -0.25 11.09
N TYR A 95 3.70 -0.84 10.04
CA TYR A 95 2.93 -1.38 8.93
C TYR A 95 1.89 -2.41 9.39
N ILE A 96 2.29 -3.32 10.29
CA ILE A 96 1.40 -4.37 10.83
C ILE A 96 0.31 -3.75 11.71
N GLU A 97 0.64 -2.77 12.54
CA GLU A 97 -0.34 -2.02 13.34
C GLU A 97 -1.38 -1.34 12.46
N LEU A 98 -0.95 -0.60 11.43
CA LEU A 98 -1.86 0.09 10.52
C LEU A 98 -2.72 -0.90 9.73
N ASN A 99 -2.19 -2.07 9.36
CA ASN A 99 -2.98 -3.13 8.76
C ASN A 99 -4.16 -3.54 9.67
N LYS A 100 -3.90 -3.75 10.97
CA LYS A 100 -4.95 -4.08 11.95
C LYS A 100 -5.94 -2.93 12.13
N LEU A 101 -5.43 -1.71 12.34
CA LEU A 101 -6.24 -0.51 12.55
C LEU A 101 -7.15 -0.18 11.36
N LEU A 102 -6.67 -0.42 10.14
CA LEU A 102 -7.40 -0.15 8.92
C LEU A 102 -8.21 -1.36 8.43
N GLY A 103 -8.18 -2.51 9.11
CA GLY A 103 -8.90 -3.72 8.69
C GLY A 103 -8.44 -4.29 7.34
N ILE A 104 -7.15 -4.20 7.02
CA ILE A 104 -6.58 -4.73 5.77
C ILE A 104 -6.48 -6.25 5.88
N LYS A 105 -7.13 -6.97 4.96
CA LYS A 105 -7.31 -8.44 5.05
C LYS A 105 -6.00 -9.23 4.81
N ASP A 106 -5.07 -8.68 4.04
CA ASP A 106 -3.78 -9.32 3.75
C ASP A 106 -2.59 -8.62 4.45
N CYS A 107 -1.64 -9.42 4.93
CA CYS A 107 -0.40 -8.91 5.46
C CYS A 107 0.79 -9.62 4.81
N LYS A 108 1.62 -8.85 4.09
CA LYS A 108 2.85 -9.38 3.46
C LYS A 108 3.86 -9.98 4.46
N PHE A 109 3.69 -9.70 5.75
CA PHE A 109 4.56 -10.18 6.83
C PHE A 109 3.89 -11.20 7.75
N SER A 110 2.59 -11.46 7.59
CA SER A 110 1.99 -12.64 8.23
C SER A 110 2.40 -13.84 7.39
N SER A 111 3.26 -14.69 7.93
CA SER A 111 3.57 -15.98 7.34
C SER A 111 2.27 -16.76 7.13
N LYS A 112 1.97 -17.15 5.88
CA LYS A 112 1.25 -18.41 5.70
C LYS A 112 2.26 -19.51 6.04
N PRO A 113 1.93 -20.52 6.86
CA PRO A 113 2.75 -21.72 6.89
C PRO A 113 2.81 -22.25 5.46
N HIS A 114 4.02 -22.37 4.92
CA HIS A 114 4.23 -23.15 3.71
C HIS A 114 3.86 -24.60 4.05
N TYR A 115 2.61 -25.00 3.82
CA TYR A 115 2.33 -26.42 3.64
C TYR A 115 3.03 -26.82 2.34
N ARG A 116 4.27 -27.31 2.48
CA ARG A 116 4.92 -28.09 1.44
C ARG A 116 4.04 -29.32 1.26
N HIS A 117 3.24 -29.34 0.19
CA HIS A 117 2.66 -30.59 -0.27
C HIS A 117 3.80 -31.44 -0.81
N PHE A 118 4.46 -32.20 0.09
CA PHE A 118 5.19 -33.38 -0.33
C PHE A 118 4.15 -34.32 -0.92
N LYS A 119 4.01 -34.33 -2.25
CA LYS A 119 3.49 -35.51 -2.93
C LYS A 119 4.49 -36.62 -2.62
N SER A 120 4.17 -37.49 -1.68
CA SER A 120 4.84 -38.79 -1.64
C SER A 120 4.58 -39.42 -3.00
N LYS A 121 5.65 -39.60 -3.78
CA LYS A 121 5.60 -40.52 -4.90
C LYS A 121 5.57 -41.91 -4.28
N ASN A 122 4.39 -42.41 -3.96
CA ASN A 122 4.18 -43.84 -3.96
C ASN A 122 4.30 -44.30 -5.42
N LYS A 123 5.45 -44.88 -5.75
CA LYS A 123 5.57 -45.85 -6.84
C LYS A 123 6.47 -46.98 -6.32
N ILE A 124 5.76 -48.04 -5.92
CA ILE A 124 6.04 -49.49 -6.07
C ILE A 124 7.51 -49.86 -6.21
#